data_AF-A0A918GBL7-F1
#
_entry.id   AF-A0A918GBL7-F1
#
_cell.length_a   1.000
_cell.length_b   1.000
_cell.length_c   1.000
_cell.angle_alpha   90.00
_cell.angle_beta   90.00
_cell.angle_gamma   90.00
#
_symmetry.space_group_name_H-M   'P 1'
#
loop_
_entity.id
_entity.type
_entity.pdbx_description
1 polymer ?
#
loop_
_entity_poly.entity_id
_entity_poly.type
_entity_poly.pdbx_seq_one_letter_code
_entity_poly.pdbx_strand_id
1 'polypeptide(L)'
;MTTLHVTLLGGLRETDAVPLPAAEAAHGTRSLRRFALELHVPHERHAALDAELRAAAAPDGTYLQGTDALWRVVEGWTVVAHAPRTGIHRYRVEIEEVEDAARADSGAEGAGASAEAGKLTAAESADAMQLKLAVLVLPVSDVDRAKSFYEAVGFRLDADHGIDASYRVVHMTPPGSACSILFGTGVTTAAPGSVRGLHLVVSDIERACRELDAKGVVTGGIFHDTSGVFHRSTDEKRVEGPDPQRRDYHSYAEFSDPDGNEWVLQEVPARG
;
A
#
# COMPACT_ATOMS: atom_id res chain seq x y z
N MET A 1 6.22 -14.22 -15.94
CA MET A 1 5.65 -14.30 -14.58
C MET A 1 4.25 -13.75 -14.70
N THR A 2 3.27 -14.45 -14.13
CA THR A 2 1.88 -13.98 -14.04
C THR A 2 1.58 -13.66 -12.60
N THR A 3 0.62 -12.79 -12.37
CA THR A 3 0.11 -12.51 -11.04
C THR A 3 -1.06 -13.44 -10.73
N LEU A 4 -1.06 -14.05 -9.55
CA LEU A 4 -2.22 -14.78 -9.01
C LEU A 4 -2.72 -14.14 -7.73
N HIS A 5 -4.04 -14.10 -7.58
CA HIS A 5 -4.68 -13.64 -6.36
C HIS A 5 -5.16 -14.85 -5.56
N VAL A 6 -4.47 -15.16 -4.47
CA VAL A 6 -4.75 -16.33 -3.63
C VAL A 6 -4.89 -15.90 -2.18
N THR A 7 -5.92 -16.38 -1.49
CA THR A 7 -6.11 -16.16 -0.07
C THR A 7 -5.09 -16.98 0.70
N LEU A 8 -4.23 -16.29 1.45
CA LEU A 8 -3.20 -16.87 2.31
C LEU A 8 -3.22 -16.15 3.66
N LEU A 9 -3.21 -16.93 4.74
CA LEU A 9 -3.24 -16.48 6.13
C LEU A 9 -4.43 -15.56 6.42
N GLY A 10 -5.59 -15.90 5.85
CA GLY A 10 -6.85 -15.18 6.04
C GLY A 10 -6.99 -13.88 5.25
N GLY A 11 -6.09 -13.57 4.30
CA GLY A 11 -6.19 -12.40 3.44
C GLY A 11 -5.86 -12.71 1.99
N LEU A 12 -6.56 -12.05 1.05
CA LEU A 12 -6.25 -12.16 -0.37
C LEU A 12 -4.87 -11.55 -0.66
N ARG A 13 -4.02 -12.30 -1.35
CA ARG A 13 -2.67 -11.86 -1.70
C ARG A 13 -2.42 -11.92 -3.18
N GLU A 14 -1.87 -10.83 -3.69
CA GLU A 14 -1.20 -10.81 -4.97
C GLU A 14 0.14 -11.55 -4.86
N THR A 15 0.32 -12.59 -5.66
CA THR A 15 1.51 -13.45 -5.62
C THR A 15 2.10 -13.62 -7.01
N ASP A 16 3.41 -13.46 -7.12
CA ASP A 16 4.17 -13.80 -8.31
C ASP A 16 4.08 -15.31 -8.57
N ALA A 17 3.55 -15.66 -9.74
CA ALA A 17 3.33 -17.02 -10.16
C ALA A 17 4.07 -17.31 -11.46
N VAL A 18 4.85 -18.38 -11.48
CA VAL A 18 5.47 -18.92 -12.67
C VAL A 18 4.59 -20.03 -13.21
N PRO A 19 4.02 -19.91 -14.42
CA PRO A 19 3.25 -20.99 -15.03
C PRO A 19 4.11 -22.25 -15.16
N LEU A 20 3.57 -23.38 -14.70
CA LEU A 20 4.15 -24.71 -14.88
C LEU A 20 3.38 -25.46 -15.97
N PRO A 21 3.97 -26.52 -16.56
CA PRO A 21 3.24 -27.41 -17.45
C PRO A 21 1.95 -27.89 -16.80
N ALA A 22 0.82 -27.71 -17.49
CA ALA A 22 -0.49 -28.07 -16.99
C ALA A 22 -0.57 -29.56 -16.66
N ALA A 23 -1.31 -29.93 -15.62
CA ALA A 23 -1.63 -31.32 -15.34
C ALA A 23 -2.77 -31.80 -16.25
N GLU A 24 -2.69 -33.05 -16.68
CA GLU A 24 -3.83 -33.73 -17.31
C GLU A 24 -4.91 -33.93 -16.24
N ALA A 25 -6.12 -33.44 -16.49
CA ALA A 25 -7.25 -33.68 -15.61
C ALA A 25 -7.54 -35.19 -15.57
N ALA A 26 -7.73 -35.74 -14.36
CA ALA A 26 -7.99 -37.16 -14.18
C ALA A 26 -9.26 -37.65 -14.90
N HIS A 27 -10.23 -36.75 -15.17
CA HIS A 27 -11.54 -37.08 -15.74
C HIS A 27 -12.09 -36.06 -16.75
N GLY A 28 -11.27 -35.12 -17.27
CA GLY A 28 -11.74 -33.98 -18.06
C GLY A 28 -10.92 -33.70 -19.32
N THR A 29 -11.56 -33.12 -20.34
CA THR A 29 -10.93 -32.65 -21.60
C THR A 29 -10.21 -31.31 -21.46
N ARG A 30 -10.14 -30.75 -20.24
CA ARG A 30 -9.52 -29.45 -19.92
C ARG A 30 -8.23 -29.66 -19.14
N SER A 31 -7.15 -29.02 -19.58
CA SER A 31 -5.89 -28.99 -18.84
C SER A 31 -6.03 -28.11 -17.58
N LEU A 32 -5.62 -28.64 -16.42
CA LEU A 32 -5.64 -27.92 -15.15
C LEU A 32 -4.40 -27.03 -15.02
N ARG A 33 -4.60 -25.77 -14.68
CA ARG A 33 -3.50 -24.81 -14.56
C ARG A 33 -2.62 -25.15 -13.36
N ARG A 34 -1.31 -25.00 -13.54
CA ARG A 34 -0.31 -25.19 -12.47
C ARG A 34 0.62 -24.00 -12.39
N PHE A 35 1.02 -23.64 -11.18
CA PHE A 35 1.89 -22.50 -10.92
C PHE A 35 2.87 -22.78 -9.80
N ALA A 36 4.08 -22.24 -9.92
CA ALA A 36 5.01 -22.10 -8.81
C ALA A 36 4.92 -20.68 -8.25
N LEU A 37 4.67 -20.57 -6.95
CA LEU A 37 4.60 -19.34 -6.17
C LEU A 37 5.90 -19.13 -5.38
N GLU A 38 6.33 -17.88 -5.27
CA GLU A 38 7.38 -17.46 -4.33
C GLU A 38 6.76 -16.56 -3.24
N LEU A 39 6.77 -17.04 -1.99
CA LEU A 39 6.15 -16.32 -0.86
C LEU A 39 7.23 -15.81 0.10
N HIS A 40 7.11 -14.55 0.51
CA HIS A 40 7.93 -13.93 1.55
C HIS A 40 7.09 -13.76 2.82
N VAL A 41 7.48 -14.44 3.90
CA VAL A 41 6.68 -14.48 5.13
C VAL A 41 7.55 -14.14 6.34
N PRO A 42 7.15 -13.16 7.18
CA PRO A 42 7.82 -12.88 8.44
C PRO A 42 7.88 -14.10 9.36
N HIS A 43 8.91 -14.18 10.19
CA HIS A 43 9.15 -15.30 11.10
C HIS A 43 7.92 -15.61 11.96
N GLU A 44 7.29 -14.62 12.55
CA GLU A 44 6.13 -14.82 13.42
C GLU A 44 4.91 -15.44 12.70
N ARG A 45 4.85 -15.38 11.36
CA ARG A 45 3.75 -15.95 10.56
C ARG A 45 4.11 -17.24 9.85
N HIS A 46 5.37 -17.69 9.91
CA HIS A 46 5.85 -18.86 9.16
C HIS A 46 5.13 -20.15 9.58
N ALA A 47 4.88 -20.33 10.87
CA ALA A 47 4.21 -21.54 11.40
C ALA A 47 2.74 -21.61 10.97
N ALA A 48 2.05 -20.46 10.94
CA ALA A 48 0.68 -20.38 10.45
C ALA A 48 0.60 -20.70 8.95
N LEU A 49 1.56 -20.21 8.15
CA LEU A 49 1.56 -20.48 6.71
C LEU A 49 1.81 -21.97 6.46
N ASP A 50 2.76 -22.55 7.19
CA ASP A 50 3.09 -23.97 7.04
C ASP A 50 1.89 -24.88 7.38
N ALA A 51 1.08 -24.52 8.39
CA ALA A 51 -0.15 -25.24 8.71
C ALA A 51 -1.19 -25.13 7.60
N GLU A 52 -1.37 -23.94 7.02
CA GLU A 52 -2.32 -23.68 5.92
C GLU A 52 -1.90 -24.40 4.62
N LEU A 53 -0.61 -24.36 4.26
CA LEU A 53 -0.09 -25.09 3.11
C LEU A 53 -0.24 -26.61 3.27
N ARG A 54 -0.03 -27.12 4.49
CA ARG A 54 -0.27 -28.54 4.81
C ARG A 54 -1.73 -28.92 4.69
N ALA A 55 -2.64 -28.07 5.16
CA ALA A 55 -4.07 -28.28 4.98
C ALA A 55 -4.44 -28.29 3.50
N ALA A 56 -3.91 -27.37 2.69
CA ALA A 56 -4.19 -27.30 1.26
C ALA A 56 -3.54 -28.40 0.40
N ALA A 57 -2.58 -29.15 0.95
CA ALA A 57 -1.97 -30.31 0.30
C ALA A 57 -2.69 -31.63 0.62
N ALA A 58 -3.50 -31.68 1.68
CA ALA A 58 -4.22 -32.89 2.06
C ALA A 58 -5.31 -33.26 1.02
N PRO A 59 -5.53 -34.55 0.72
CA PRO A 59 -6.52 -34.98 -0.28
C PRO A 59 -7.96 -34.53 -0.02
N ASP A 60 -8.32 -34.36 1.25
CA ASP A 60 -9.61 -33.89 1.77
C ASP A 60 -9.49 -32.52 2.47
N GLY A 61 -8.38 -31.83 2.22
CA GLY A 61 -8.02 -30.60 2.87
C GLY A 61 -8.75 -29.36 2.36
N THR A 62 -8.55 -28.24 3.05
CA THR A 62 -9.08 -26.95 2.61
C THR A 62 -8.21 -26.38 1.50
N TYR A 63 -8.73 -26.31 0.28
CA TYR A 63 -8.04 -25.68 -0.86
C TYR A 63 -7.80 -24.19 -0.62
N LEU A 64 -6.71 -23.68 -1.19
CA LEU A 64 -6.46 -22.24 -1.24
C LEU A 64 -7.47 -21.59 -2.19
N GLN A 65 -8.09 -20.51 -1.73
CA GLN A 65 -9.09 -19.80 -2.52
C GLN A 65 -8.43 -18.78 -3.42
N GLY A 66 -8.50 -18.97 -4.73
CA GLY A 66 -8.20 -17.93 -5.70
C GLY A 66 -9.45 -17.12 -6.05
N THR A 67 -9.25 -15.99 -6.71
CA THR A 67 -10.37 -15.19 -7.24
C THR A 67 -11.11 -15.90 -8.38
N ASP A 68 -10.40 -16.75 -9.12
CA ASP A 68 -10.88 -17.39 -10.35
C ASP A 68 -10.96 -18.92 -10.26
N ALA A 69 -10.31 -19.54 -9.29
CA ALA A 69 -10.29 -20.99 -9.09
C ALA A 69 -9.95 -21.38 -7.65
N LEU A 70 -10.19 -22.65 -7.32
CA LEU A 70 -9.65 -23.28 -6.11
C LEU A 70 -8.31 -23.93 -6.44
N TRP A 71 -7.36 -23.82 -5.52
CA TRP A 71 -5.99 -24.29 -5.71
C TRP A 71 -5.61 -25.30 -4.63
N ARG A 72 -5.13 -26.46 -5.06
CA ARG A 72 -4.49 -27.46 -4.20
C ARG A 72 -2.99 -27.22 -4.18
N VAL A 73 -2.35 -27.38 -3.03
CA VAL A 73 -0.88 -27.35 -2.92
C VAL A 73 -0.33 -28.71 -3.31
N VAL A 74 0.64 -28.75 -4.23
CA VAL A 74 1.35 -29.98 -4.61
C VAL A 74 2.43 -30.24 -3.56
N GLU A 75 2.56 -31.49 -3.10
CA GLU A 75 3.51 -31.87 -2.04
C GLU A 75 4.96 -31.47 -2.37
N GLY A 76 5.72 -31.02 -1.35
CA GLY A 76 7.15 -30.72 -1.48
C GLY A 76 7.56 -29.25 -1.40
N TRP A 77 6.77 -28.37 -0.76
CA TRP A 77 7.20 -26.97 -0.54
C TRP A 77 8.45 -26.93 0.34
N THR A 78 9.47 -26.22 -0.12
CA THR A 78 10.75 -26.10 0.59
C THR A 78 10.92 -24.67 1.12
N VAL A 79 11.33 -24.56 2.39
CA VAL A 79 11.80 -23.30 2.97
C VAL A 79 13.18 -23.03 2.37
N VAL A 80 13.27 -22.07 1.44
CA VAL A 80 14.43 -21.94 0.55
C VAL A 80 15.58 -21.17 1.21
N ALA A 81 15.32 -20.35 2.24
CA ALA A 81 16.35 -19.71 3.05
C ALA A 81 15.76 -19.06 4.32
N HIS A 82 16.52 -19.13 5.42
CA HIS A 82 16.35 -18.23 6.57
C HIS A 82 17.37 -17.10 6.43
N ALA A 83 16.92 -15.84 6.41
CA ALA A 83 17.78 -14.67 6.50
C ALA A 83 17.72 -14.12 7.94
N PRO A 84 18.69 -14.47 8.82
CA PRO A 84 18.61 -14.12 10.25
C PRO A 84 18.57 -12.61 10.51
N ARG A 85 19.03 -11.79 9.55
CA ARG A 85 19.04 -10.33 9.66
C ARG A 85 17.70 -9.67 9.37
N THR A 86 16.81 -10.30 8.60
CA THR A 86 15.51 -9.72 8.22
C THR A 86 14.33 -10.44 8.86
N GLY A 87 14.53 -11.65 9.39
CA GLY A 87 13.45 -12.44 9.97
C GLY A 87 12.42 -12.89 8.94
N ILE A 88 12.74 -12.91 7.64
CA ILE A 88 11.82 -13.33 6.57
C ILE A 88 12.19 -14.74 6.11
N HIS A 89 11.18 -15.61 6.01
CA HIS A 89 11.26 -16.92 5.37
C HIS A 89 10.77 -16.82 3.93
N ARG A 90 11.49 -17.48 3.02
CA ARG A 90 11.07 -17.59 1.62
C ARG A 90 10.58 -18.99 1.32
N TYR A 91 9.35 -19.11 0.84
CA TYR A 91 8.75 -20.37 0.42
C TYR A 91 8.67 -20.44 -1.09
N ARG A 92 8.94 -21.62 -1.64
CA ARG A 92 8.52 -21.98 -3.00
C ARG A 92 7.41 -23.01 -2.89
N VAL A 93 6.23 -22.70 -3.42
CA VAL A 93 5.03 -23.54 -3.34
C VAL A 93 4.53 -23.82 -4.74
N GLU A 94 4.23 -25.07 -5.06
CA GLU A 94 3.51 -25.39 -6.30
C GLU A 94 2.03 -25.56 -6.00
N ILE A 95 1.19 -24.97 -6.85
CA ILE A 95 -0.26 -25.08 -6.76
C ILE A 95 -0.85 -25.56 -8.07
N GLU A 96 -1.96 -26.28 -7.97
CA GLU A 96 -2.72 -26.85 -9.08
C GLU A 96 -4.20 -26.50 -8.95
N GLU A 97 -4.81 -26.11 -10.06
CA GLU A 97 -6.24 -25.82 -10.17
C GLU A 97 -7.07 -27.08 -9.88
N VAL A 98 -8.08 -26.93 -9.04
CA VAL A 98 -9.06 -28.00 -8.75
C VAL A 98 -10.22 -27.88 -9.72
N GLU A 99 -10.64 -29.00 -10.30
CA GLU A 99 -11.82 -29.07 -11.16
C GLU A 99 -13.09 -28.91 -10.31
N ASP A 100 -13.72 -27.73 -10.36
CA ASP A 100 -14.96 -27.44 -9.63
C ASP A 100 -16.18 -27.66 -10.54
N ALA A 101 -16.98 -28.67 -10.23
CA ALA A 101 -18.14 -29.11 -11.02
C ALA A 101 -19.40 -28.22 -10.87
N ALA A 102 -19.35 -27.15 -10.06
CA ALA A 102 -20.56 -26.48 -9.57
C ALA A 102 -20.88 -25.09 -10.16
N ARG A 103 -20.20 -24.61 -11.21
CA ARG A 103 -20.45 -23.28 -11.80
C ARG A 103 -21.03 -23.25 -13.22
N ALA A 104 -21.46 -24.39 -13.75
CA ALA A 104 -21.99 -24.52 -15.11
C ALA A 104 -23.53 -24.52 -15.16
N ASP A 105 -24.21 -23.44 -14.76
CA ASP A 105 -25.56 -23.16 -15.30
C ASP A 105 -25.99 -21.69 -15.11
N SER A 106 -25.96 -20.92 -16.18
CA SER A 106 -26.99 -19.93 -16.53
C SER A 106 -26.69 -19.32 -17.91
N GLY A 107 -27.15 -20.04 -18.93
CA GLY A 107 -27.97 -19.51 -20.02
C GLY A 107 -27.50 -18.30 -20.84
N ALA A 108 -27.12 -18.60 -22.08
CA ALA A 108 -26.99 -17.70 -23.22
C ALA A 108 -28.29 -17.00 -23.64
N GLU A 109 -28.19 -15.84 -24.32
CA GLU A 109 -28.51 -15.64 -25.75
C GLU A 109 -28.82 -14.16 -26.08
N GLY A 110 -28.37 -13.71 -27.26
CA GLY A 110 -28.87 -12.48 -27.90
C GLY A 110 -27.87 -11.73 -28.77
N ALA A 111 -27.68 -12.19 -30.00
CA ALA A 111 -26.82 -11.59 -31.02
C ALA A 111 -27.43 -10.32 -31.68
N GLY A 112 -26.55 -9.42 -32.18
CA GLY A 112 -26.84 -8.67 -33.41
C GLY A 112 -26.35 -7.23 -33.52
N ALA A 113 -25.50 -7.02 -34.54
CA ALA A 113 -25.43 -5.86 -35.44
C ALA A 113 -24.27 -4.83 -35.27
N SER A 114 -23.27 -5.05 -36.13
CA SER A 114 -22.50 -4.13 -36.99
C SER A 114 -22.50 -2.61 -36.73
N ALA A 115 -21.27 -2.07 -36.77
CA ALA A 115 -20.80 -0.88 -37.50
C ALA A 115 -20.18 0.26 -36.67
N GLU A 116 -19.09 0.75 -37.26
CA GLU A 116 -18.42 2.05 -37.08
C GLU A 116 -17.26 2.17 -36.08
N ALA A 117 -16.10 2.49 -36.66
CA ALA A 117 -14.90 2.96 -36.01
C ALA A 117 -15.15 4.34 -35.37
N GLY A 118 -14.93 4.47 -34.07
CA GLY A 118 -14.93 5.75 -33.39
C GLY A 118 -15.04 5.64 -31.88
N LYS A 119 -13.98 6.08 -31.17
CA LYS A 119 -13.82 6.22 -29.72
C LYS A 119 -13.71 4.91 -28.93
N LEU A 120 -12.46 4.58 -28.54
CA LEU A 120 -12.18 3.86 -27.31
C LEU A 120 -12.87 4.61 -26.16
N THR A 121 -14.04 4.14 -25.74
CA THR A 121 -14.77 4.65 -24.59
C THR A 121 -14.50 3.71 -23.41
N ALA A 122 -13.89 4.28 -22.37
CA ALA A 122 -14.00 4.04 -20.91
C ALA A 122 -14.69 2.77 -20.32
N ALA A 123 -14.68 1.61 -20.98
CA ALA A 123 -15.37 0.40 -20.52
C ALA A 123 -14.47 -0.85 -20.45
N GLU A 124 -13.15 -0.68 -20.31
CA GLU A 124 -12.19 -1.77 -20.05
C GLU A 124 -11.33 -1.53 -18.78
N SER A 125 -11.90 -0.90 -17.74
CA SER A 125 -11.21 -0.73 -16.45
C SER A 125 -12.17 -0.73 -15.26
N ALA A 126 -13.10 -1.68 -15.24
CA ALA A 126 -14.05 -1.85 -14.13
C ALA A 126 -13.59 -2.87 -13.07
N ASP A 127 -12.47 -3.58 -13.27
CA ASP A 127 -11.99 -4.62 -12.33
C ASP A 127 -10.47 -4.54 -12.08
N ALA A 128 -9.93 -3.33 -12.04
CA ALA A 128 -8.59 -3.10 -11.49
C ALA A 128 -8.70 -2.98 -9.97
N MET A 129 -7.78 -3.60 -9.22
CA MET A 129 -7.71 -3.47 -7.76
C MET A 129 -7.60 -1.97 -7.37
N GLN A 130 -8.58 -1.46 -6.64
CA GLN A 130 -8.62 -0.08 -6.18
C GLN A 130 -8.12 0.01 -4.73
N LEU A 131 -6.86 0.43 -4.54
CA LEU A 131 -6.30 0.71 -3.22
C LEU A 131 -6.21 2.22 -3.02
N LYS A 132 -6.97 2.75 -2.05
CA LYS A 132 -6.94 4.18 -1.68
C LYS A 132 -6.18 4.36 -0.37
N LEU A 133 -5.06 5.07 -0.41
CA LEU A 133 -4.40 5.55 0.79
C LEU A 133 -5.25 6.66 1.42
N ALA A 134 -5.95 6.32 2.50
CA ALA A 134 -6.91 7.23 3.15
C ALA A 134 -6.41 7.74 4.50
N VAL A 135 -5.54 6.99 5.17
CA VAL A 135 -5.08 7.34 6.51
C VAL A 135 -3.64 6.89 6.74
N LEU A 136 -2.87 7.73 7.42
CA LEU A 136 -1.53 7.43 7.94
C LEU A 136 -1.54 7.54 9.46
N VAL A 137 -0.98 6.54 10.15
CA VAL A 137 -0.88 6.56 11.61
C VAL A 137 0.42 7.23 12.03
N LEU A 138 0.35 8.30 12.83
CA LEU A 138 1.52 9.01 13.35
C LEU A 138 1.77 8.64 14.82
N PRO A 139 3.00 8.24 15.18
CA PRO A 139 3.37 8.03 16.57
C PRO A 139 3.63 9.37 17.24
N VAL A 140 2.89 9.63 18.32
CA VAL A 140 2.99 10.85 19.14
C VAL A 140 3.09 10.47 20.61
N SER A 141 3.81 11.25 21.40
CA SER A 141 3.93 11.03 22.85
C SER A 141 2.81 11.71 23.65
N ASP A 142 2.22 12.77 23.10
CA ASP A 142 1.14 13.54 23.72
C ASP A 142 0.07 13.89 22.66
N VAL A 143 -1.13 13.32 22.84
CA VAL A 143 -2.24 13.44 21.88
C VAL A 143 -2.77 14.87 21.80
N ASP A 144 -2.88 15.57 22.92
CA ASP A 144 -3.45 16.92 22.93
C ASP A 144 -2.45 17.93 22.37
N ARG A 145 -1.16 17.77 22.67
CA ARG A 145 -0.09 18.59 22.08
C ARG A 145 -0.04 18.43 20.56
N ALA A 146 -0.09 17.19 20.06
CA ALA A 146 -0.12 16.92 18.63
C ALA A 146 -1.37 17.50 17.96
N LYS A 147 -2.55 17.29 18.56
CA LYS A 147 -3.81 17.85 18.07
C LYS A 147 -3.77 19.37 17.96
N SER A 148 -3.38 20.08 19.02
CA SER A 148 -3.29 21.55 18.99
C SER A 148 -2.32 22.05 17.92
N PHE A 149 -1.19 21.36 17.72
CA PHE A 149 -0.25 21.70 16.65
C PHE A 149 -0.90 21.55 15.26
N TYR A 150 -1.51 20.41 14.96
CA TYR A 150 -2.12 20.17 13.65
C TYR A 150 -3.33 21.08 13.40
N GLU A 151 -4.10 21.44 14.43
CA GLU A 151 -5.16 22.45 14.33
C GLU A 151 -4.59 23.83 13.97
N ALA A 152 -3.47 24.24 14.61
CA ALA A 152 -2.79 25.49 14.33
C ALA A 152 -2.23 25.54 12.90
N VAL A 153 -1.64 24.42 12.41
CA VAL A 153 -1.20 24.25 11.02
C VAL A 153 -2.38 24.43 10.05
N GLY A 154 -3.60 24.10 10.48
CA GLY A 154 -4.85 24.26 9.73
C GLY A 154 -5.47 22.93 9.30
N PHE A 155 -5.05 21.80 9.86
CA PHE A 155 -5.68 20.51 9.59
C PHE A 155 -7.06 20.51 10.24
N ARG A 156 -8.06 20.01 9.51
CA ARG A 156 -9.42 19.89 10.02
C ARG A 156 -9.49 18.68 10.95
N LEU A 157 -10.01 18.87 12.16
CA LEU A 157 -10.37 17.78 13.04
C LEU A 157 -11.61 17.05 12.48
N ASP A 158 -11.46 15.76 12.16
CA ASP A 158 -12.56 14.94 11.66
C ASP A 158 -13.17 14.07 12.77
N ALA A 159 -12.35 13.55 13.68
CA ALA A 159 -12.82 12.79 14.84
C ALA A 159 -11.84 12.87 16.04
N ASP A 160 -12.38 12.78 17.24
CA ASP A 160 -11.64 12.61 18.50
C ASP A 160 -12.47 11.69 19.40
N HIS A 161 -12.08 10.42 19.51
CA HIS A 161 -12.84 9.39 20.20
C HIS A 161 -11.96 8.63 21.18
N GLY A 162 -12.37 8.63 22.46
CA GLY A 162 -11.79 7.78 23.51
C GLY A 162 -12.78 6.69 23.90
N ILE A 163 -12.28 5.47 24.08
CA ILE A 163 -13.06 4.35 24.65
C ILE A 163 -12.79 4.27 26.15
N ASP A 164 -11.51 4.31 26.52
CA ASP A 164 -11.04 4.28 27.90
C ASP A 164 -9.66 4.95 28.02
N ALA A 165 -9.03 4.90 29.19
CA ALA A 165 -7.73 5.53 29.44
C ALA A 165 -6.58 4.94 28.61
N SER A 166 -6.71 3.72 28.09
CA SER A 166 -5.71 3.04 27.28
C SER A 166 -5.87 3.28 25.78
N TYR A 167 -7.03 3.83 25.35
CA TYR A 167 -7.34 3.98 23.94
C TYR A 167 -8.08 5.29 23.62
N ARG A 168 -7.42 6.13 22.82
CA ARG A 168 -7.97 7.36 22.23
C ARG A 168 -7.46 7.49 20.81
N VAL A 169 -8.31 7.93 19.89
CA VAL A 169 -8.00 8.15 18.48
C VAL A 169 -8.40 9.57 18.10
N VAL A 170 -7.46 10.29 17.48
CA VAL A 170 -7.69 11.59 16.86
C VAL A 170 -7.41 11.45 15.36
N HIS A 171 -8.34 11.93 14.54
CA HIS A 171 -8.29 11.87 13.09
C HIS A 171 -8.37 13.29 12.54
N MET A 172 -7.39 13.68 11.74
CA MET A 172 -7.32 15.03 11.15
C MET A 172 -6.93 14.99 9.67
N THR A 173 -7.49 15.88 8.87
CA THR A 173 -7.23 15.95 7.42
C THR A 173 -6.54 17.27 7.03
N PRO A 174 -5.39 17.21 6.34
CA PRO A 174 -4.76 18.40 5.76
C PRO A 174 -5.69 19.12 4.76
N PRO A 175 -5.66 20.46 4.67
CA PRO A 175 -6.46 21.20 3.69
C PRO A 175 -6.28 20.68 2.25
N GLY A 176 -7.38 20.38 1.57
CA GLY A 176 -7.39 19.91 0.19
C GLY A 176 -6.95 18.45 -0.01
N SER A 177 -6.49 17.75 1.03
CA SER A 177 -6.08 16.34 0.94
C SER A 177 -7.29 15.39 0.98
N ALA A 178 -7.19 14.29 0.25
CA ALA A 178 -8.11 13.14 0.36
C ALA A 178 -7.63 12.07 1.36
N CYS A 179 -6.39 12.20 1.86
CA CYS A 179 -5.76 11.35 2.86
C CYS A 179 -5.60 12.11 4.18
N SER A 180 -5.73 11.41 5.29
CA SER A 180 -5.73 11.97 6.63
C SER A 180 -4.61 11.40 7.49
N ILE A 181 -4.39 12.01 8.66
CA ILE A 181 -3.56 11.46 9.72
C ILE A 181 -4.42 10.96 10.88
N LEU A 182 -3.93 9.92 11.55
CA LEU A 182 -4.52 9.35 12.75
C LEU A 182 -3.44 9.18 13.81
N PHE A 183 -3.69 9.65 15.03
CA PHE A 183 -2.76 9.50 16.14
C PHE A 183 -3.55 9.38 17.45
N GLY A 184 -2.92 8.89 18.51
CA GLY A 184 -3.67 8.56 19.72
C GLY A 184 -2.97 7.64 20.70
N THR A 185 -3.64 7.37 21.83
CA THR A 185 -3.17 6.39 22.82
C THR A 185 -3.55 4.99 22.36
N GLY A 186 -2.60 4.05 22.36
CA GLY A 186 -2.85 2.65 22.00
C GLY A 186 -3.05 2.39 20.50
N VAL A 187 -2.78 3.38 19.63
CA VAL A 187 -2.99 3.24 18.17
C VAL A 187 -1.78 2.69 17.42
N THR A 188 -0.57 2.80 17.98
CA THR A 188 0.68 2.32 17.37
C THR A 188 1.71 2.01 18.44
N THR A 189 2.64 1.09 18.12
CA THR A 189 3.82 0.77 18.93
C THR A 189 5.09 1.44 18.41
N ALA A 190 5.01 2.19 17.30
CA ALA A 190 6.14 2.93 16.76
C ALA A 190 6.58 4.04 17.73
N ALA A 191 7.88 4.36 17.73
CA ALA A 191 8.42 5.39 18.60
C ALA A 191 7.89 6.78 18.18
N PRO A 192 7.45 7.63 19.12
CA PRO A 192 7.07 9.00 18.81
C PRO A 192 8.11 9.73 17.97
N GLY A 193 7.67 10.44 16.92
CA GLY A 193 8.56 11.16 16.03
C GLY A 193 9.31 10.31 14.99
N SER A 194 9.05 9.00 14.91
CA SER A 194 9.82 8.11 14.03
C SER A 194 9.46 8.20 12.56
N VAL A 195 8.36 8.88 12.19
CA VAL A 195 7.92 8.96 10.79
C VAL A 195 8.69 10.06 10.06
N ARG A 196 9.19 9.75 8.86
CA ARG A 196 10.02 10.63 8.04
C ARG A 196 9.52 10.67 6.60
N GLY A 197 9.75 11.78 5.90
CA GLY A 197 9.41 11.92 4.48
C GLY A 197 7.92 11.91 4.15
N LEU A 198 7.07 12.57 4.94
CA LEU A 198 5.65 12.77 4.59
C LEU A 198 5.48 13.98 3.69
N HIS A 199 5.06 13.76 2.44
CA HIS A 199 4.97 14.86 1.46
C HIS A 199 3.60 15.55 1.47
N LEU A 200 3.60 16.88 1.58
CA LEU A 200 2.45 17.75 1.34
C LEU A 200 2.71 18.57 0.09
N VAL A 201 1.85 18.40 -0.92
CA VAL A 201 1.96 19.15 -2.16
C VAL A 201 1.36 20.55 -1.99
N VAL A 202 2.11 21.57 -2.38
CA VAL A 202 1.72 22.98 -2.31
C VAL A 202 1.92 23.65 -3.68
N SER A 203 1.10 24.66 -3.98
CA SER A 203 1.20 25.39 -5.26
C SER A 203 2.16 26.58 -5.25
N ASP A 204 2.50 27.08 -4.05
CA ASP A 204 3.46 28.16 -3.83
C ASP A 204 4.17 27.85 -2.51
N ILE A 205 5.39 27.34 -2.60
CA ILE A 205 6.13 26.87 -1.41
C ILE A 205 6.57 28.03 -0.52
N GLU A 206 6.87 29.18 -1.11
CA GLU A 206 7.28 30.37 -0.36
C GLU A 206 6.11 30.90 0.48
N ARG A 207 4.91 30.91 -0.10
CA ARG A 207 3.69 31.25 0.63
C ARG A 207 3.38 30.24 1.71
N ALA A 208 3.48 28.95 1.42
CA ALA A 208 3.23 27.90 2.40
C ALA A 208 4.16 28.02 3.63
N CYS A 209 5.46 28.24 3.40
CA CYS A 209 6.43 28.45 4.48
C CYS A 209 6.07 29.68 5.31
N ARG A 210 5.78 30.83 4.67
CA ARG A 210 5.36 32.04 5.39
C ARG A 210 4.10 31.85 6.23
N GLU A 211 3.11 31.13 5.71
CA GLU A 211 1.86 30.85 6.45
C GLU A 211 2.11 29.93 7.65
N LEU A 212 2.98 28.93 7.52
CA LEU A 212 3.39 28.04 8.61
C LEU A 212 4.20 28.78 9.68
N ASP A 213 5.17 29.60 9.27
CA ASP A 213 5.98 30.42 10.18
C ASP A 213 5.07 31.39 10.97
N ALA A 214 4.07 32.00 10.31
CA ALA A 214 3.08 32.87 10.96
C ALA A 214 2.20 32.13 11.99
N LYS A 215 2.07 30.80 11.87
CA LYS A 215 1.40 29.91 12.83
C LYS A 215 2.35 29.38 13.91
N GLY A 216 3.62 29.79 13.91
CA GLY A 216 4.63 29.37 14.88
C GLY A 216 5.29 28.02 14.56
N VAL A 217 5.11 27.49 13.35
CA VAL A 217 5.77 26.26 12.88
C VAL A 217 7.12 26.65 12.31
N VAL A 218 8.20 26.04 12.81
CA VAL A 218 9.54 26.30 12.27
C VAL A 218 9.72 25.50 10.98
N THR A 219 9.82 26.21 9.86
CA THR A 219 10.21 25.61 8.58
C THR A 219 11.71 25.71 8.36
N GLY A 220 12.28 24.69 7.72
CA GLY A 220 13.63 24.75 7.15
C GLY A 220 13.66 25.68 5.94
N GLY A 221 14.87 26.09 5.54
CA GLY A 221 15.05 26.86 4.31
C GLY A 221 14.56 26.09 3.09
N ILE A 222 13.96 26.80 2.13
CA ILE A 222 13.55 26.20 0.85
C ILE A 222 14.81 25.74 0.12
N PHE A 223 14.75 24.55 -0.48
CA PHE A 223 15.84 23.98 -1.25
C PHE A 223 15.34 23.24 -2.50
N HIS A 224 16.25 22.95 -3.41
CA HIS A 224 16.05 22.03 -4.52
C HIS A 224 17.22 21.05 -4.63
N ASP A 225 16.97 19.89 -5.22
CA ASP A 225 17.99 18.85 -5.40
C ASP A 225 18.50 18.82 -6.85
N THR A 226 19.82 18.79 -7.02
CA THR A 226 20.48 18.81 -8.33
C THR A 226 20.48 17.46 -9.07
N SER A 227 20.02 16.37 -8.44
CA SER A 227 19.93 15.04 -9.05
C SER A 227 18.82 14.90 -10.09
N GLY A 228 17.80 15.78 -10.03
CA GLY A 228 16.76 15.88 -11.06
C GLY A 228 15.70 14.76 -11.07
N VAL A 229 15.66 13.88 -10.07
CA VAL A 229 14.63 12.81 -9.98
C VAL A 229 13.77 12.96 -8.71
N PHE A 230 14.40 12.90 -7.54
CA PHE A 230 13.77 13.11 -6.24
C PHE A 230 14.86 13.56 -5.25
N HIS A 231 14.52 14.37 -4.26
CA HIS A 231 15.54 14.83 -3.31
C HIS A 231 16.18 13.67 -2.56
N ARG A 232 17.49 13.73 -2.35
CA ARG A 232 18.16 12.71 -1.55
C ARG A 232 17.75 12.82 -0.08
N SER A 233 17.81 11.70 0.61
CA SER A 233 17.70 11.64 2.08
C SER A 233 18.89 12.31 2.78
N THR A 234 19.95 12.65 2.04
CA THR A 234 21.14 13.37 2.51
C THR A 234 21.23 14.75 1.87
N ASP A 235 21.91 15.68 2.55
CA ASP A 235 22.02 17.08 2.10
C ASP A 235 23.03 17.30 0.97
N GLU A 236 23.73 16.24 0.50
CA GLU A 236 24.88 16.32 -0.40
C GLU A 236 24.62 17.03 -1.74
N LYS A 237 23.34 17.13 -2.14
CA LYS A 237 22.90 17.71 -3.41
C LYS A 237 21.85 18.81 -3.25
N ARG A 238 21.55 19.20 -2.01
CA ARG A 238 20.63 20.30 -1.71
C ARG A 238 21.29 21.63 -2.03
N VAL A 239 20.57 22.45 -2.79
CA VAL A 239 20.94 23.82 -3.10
C VAL A 239 19.87 24.72 -2.51
N GLU A 240 20.30 25.79 -1.83
CA GLU A 240 19.40 26.76 -1.23
C GLU A 240 18.54 27.47 -2.28
N GLY A 241 17.29 27.70 -1.92
CA GLY A 241 16.28 28.31 -2.75
C GLY A 241 15.45 27.30 -3.56
N PRO A 242 14.32 27.76 -4.11
CA PRO A 242 13.46 26.93 -4.95
C PRO A 242 14.14 26.54 -6.26
N ASP A 243 13.60 25.54 -6.95
CA ASP A 243 14.07 25.16 -8.29
C ASP A 243 14.01 26.38 -9.23
N PRO A 244 15.13 26.79 -9.86
CA PRO A 244 15.14 28.00 -10.69
C PRO A 244 14.17 27.93 -11.87
N GLN A 245 13.88 26.73 -12.37
CA GLN A 245 12.93 26.48 -13.45
C GLN A 245 11.50 26.23 -12.95
N ARG A 246 11.27 26.23 -11.63
CA ARG A 246 9.98 25.93 -10.97
C ARG A 246 9.33 24.69 -11.56
N ARG A 247 10.10 23.63 -11.76
CA ARG A 247 9.59 22.36 -12.26
C ARG A 247 8.75 21.67 -11.18
N ASP A 248 7.68 21.01 -11.62
CA ASP A 248 6.81 20.20 -10.76
C ASP A 248 7.65 19.24 -9.91
N TYR A 249 7.45 19.24 -8.60
CA TYR A 249 8.11 18.34 -7.65
C TYR A 249 9.61 18.59 -7.44
N HIS A 250 10.15 19.79 -7.73
CA HIS A 250 11.59 20.08 -7.56
C HIS A 250 11.98 21.07 -6.44
N SER A 251 11.02 21.82 -5.88
CA SER A 251 11.26 22.68 -4.71
C SER A 251 10.71 22.03 -3.44
N TYR A 252 11.47 22.10 -2.36
CA TYR A 252 11.20 21.43 -1.09
C TYR A 252 11.43 22.35 0.11
N ALA A 253 10.72 22.08 1.20
CA ALA A 253 10.97 22.65 2.52
C ALA A 253 10.51 21.65 3.58
N GLU A 254 11.20 21.58 4.71
CA GLU A 254 10.94 20.58 5.75
C GLU A 254 10.43 21.24 7.02
N PHE A 255 9.52 20.59 7.74
CA PHE A 255 9.16 20.96 9.10
C PHE A 255 8.87 19.69 9.92
N SER A 256 8.85 19.83 11.23
CA SER A 256 8.54 18.73 12.15
C SER A 256 7.34 19.07 13.01
N ASP A 257 6.58 18.04 13.36
CA ASP A 257 5.60 18.14 14.45
C ASP A 257 6.31 18.18 15.83
N PRO A 258 5.58 18.40 16.93
CA PRO A 258 6.16 18.50 18.27
C PRO A 258 6.91 17.25 18.76
N ASP A 259 6.67 16.11 18.12
CA ASP A 259 7.29 14.83 18.45
C ASP A 259 8.48 14.50 17.53
N GLY A 260 8.63 15.23 16.42
CA GLY A 260 9.71 15.06 15.46
C GLY A 260 9.32 14.31 14.19
N ASN A 261 8.03 13.99 13.98
CA ASN A 261 7.60 13.42 12.71
C ASN A 261 7.82 14.46 11.62
N GLU A 262 8.52 14.08 10.56
CA GLU A 262 8.96 15.00 9.52
C GLU A 262 7.96 15.05 8.37
N TRP A 263 7.67 16.29 8.00
CA TRP A 263 6.88 16.67 6.85
C TRP A 263 7.75 17.40 5.84
N VAL A 264 7.52 17.13 4.56
CA VAL A 264 8.17 17.75 3.42
C VAL A 264 7.11 18.47 2.61
N LEU A 265 7.18 19.79 2.53
CA LEU A 265 6.46 20.56 1.52
C LEU A 265 7.12 20.30 0.17
N GLN A 266 6.32 20.03 -0.85
CA GLN A 266 6.79 19.80 -2.20
C GLN A 266 5.98 20.65 -3.19
N GLU A 267 6.66 21.44 -4.00
CA GLU A 267 6.01 22.41 -4.88
C GLU A 267 5.51 21.76 -6.18
N VAL A 268 4.25 21.99 -6.53
CA VAL A 268 3.68 21.81 -7.87
C VAL A 268 3.02 23.11 -8.26
N PRO A 269 3.70 24.00 -9.01
CA PRO A 269 3.20 25.34 -9.28
C PRO A 269 1.83 25.33 -9.95
N ALA A 270 0.99 26.30 -9.57
CA ALA A 270 -0.29 26.49 -10.24
C ALA A 270 -0.06 26.79 -11.73
N ARG A 271 -0.71 26.04 -12.61
CA ARG A 271 -0.73 26.34 -14.04
C ARG A 271 -1.76 27.43 -14.29
N GLY A 272 -1.31 28.57 -14.82
CA GLY A 272 -2.18 29.68 -15.24
C GLY A 272 -3.01 29.37 -16.48
#